data_AF-A0AAD4KMH7-F1
#
_entry.id   AF-A0AAD4KMH7-F1
#
_cell.length_a   1.000
_cell.length_b   1.000
_cell.length_c   1.000
_cell.angle_alpha   90.00
_cell.angle_beta   90.00
_cell.angle_gamma   90.00
#
_symmetry.space_group_name_H-M   'P 1'
#
loop_
_entity.id
_entity.type
_entity.pdbx_description
1 polymer ?
#
loop_
_entity_poly.entity_id
_entity_poly.type
_entity_poly.pdbx_seq_one_letter_code
_entity_poly.pdbx_strand_id
1 'polypeptide(L)'
;MKDTITDISSDAAGGVRGDPCILSSKLIHQCRLLLAELDVFQSAIASRFRKHQQQRHLSETRTLRTNVSSELRKLEKLAAEANTIQARKRACVGEKGEEEGDEYVELSMEESRIFHALRSSNLPFYYTLWTIAKQHCRGVVGFSKRFYWERDKRPMHEREKEAVDVDGKMTKRKLVNEDKKKSVFVDVVHQDGEEWVKISTITENRLVMEMAEKGWGMDSDEEEGDGSYDSQQRTVLRNNDSEEDDDDDQIELIKVASDIVKAAQACRVRYKNPRVRIILSRLEEGKVPEIDHVLGIVRSYGVTVEFGTNIPDILSDEALGDRDPNSISEDDLPLSTLLPNPFEKFTSVVNVDCTILLAVVSDLSHIQQIEPSPSHHDVIRRQIEVEEEISLLTAELWPAMAGHHIVCTKEAVNRMREIVDSVGTDTEKKRATIFLGEGEFQGLSREELVDQFQKLSDHAVPREWALPIKPVEAGKEIDDARQQNRLPPVASQVMEILSDINRSVFFYGWVRNIVTITSNKTVVKQIENVIERNRGDDNNLEGPMVWICDTARSLIGKERNRKP
;
A
#
# COMPACT_ATOMS: atom_id res chain seq x y z
N MET A 1 -27.58 -50.04 40.31
CA MET A 1 -27.50 -51.33 39.61
C MET A 1 -28.76 -51.45 38.77
N LYS A 2 -28.60 -51.66 37.45
CA LYS A 2 -29.56 -51.49 36.34
C LYS A 2 -29.47 -50.14 35.61
N ASP A 3 -28.55 -50.14 34.64
CA ASP A 3 -28.70 -49.77 33.23
C ASP A 3 -29.80 -48.78 32.85
N THR A 4 -29.40 -47.68 32.22
CA THR A 4 -29.93 -47.29 30.90
C THR A 4 -28.88 -46.42 30.21
N ILE A 5 -28.23 -47.02 29.21
CA ILE A 5 -27.56 -46.36 28.10
C ILE A 5 -28.67 -45.78 27.24
N THR A 6 -28.62 -44.48 26.94
CA THR A 6 -29.35 -43.89 25.81
C THR A 6 -28.39 -43.05 25.00
N ASP A 7 -28.10 -43.57 23.82
CA ASP A 7 -27.55 -42.92 22.65
C ASP A 7 -28.07 -41.49 22.49
N ILE A 8 -27.14 -40.54 22.35
CA ILE A 8 -27.38 -39.26 21.71
C ILE A 8 -26.92 -39.45 20.26
N SER A 9 -27.81 -40.05 19.47
CA SER A 9 -27.74 -40.16 18.02
C SER A 9 -29.03 -39.55 17.47
N SER A 10 -28.99 -38.25 17.15
CA SER A 10 -29.94 -37.61 16.23
C SER A 10 -29.49 -36.18 15.89
N ASP A 11 -28.30 -36.04 15.29
CA ASP A 11 -27.95 -34.84 14.51
C ASP A 11 -27.77 -35.27 13.05
N ALA A 12 -28.89 -35.44 12.36
CA ALA A 12 -28.94 -35.56 10.90
C ALA A 12 -30.30 -35.08 10.38
N ALA A 13 -30.25 -34.23 9.35
CA ALA A 13 -31.37 -33.78 8.52
C ALA A 13 -32.35 -32.74 9.12
N GLY A 14 -31.87 -31.51 9.32
CA GLY A 14 -32.72 -30.35 9.61
C GLY A 14 -32.10 -29.06 9.09
N GLY A 15 -31.97 -28.92 7.76
CA GLY A 15 -31.48 -27.68 7.15
C GLY A 15 -32.39 -26.52 7.50
N VAL A 16 -31.92 -25.60 8.36
CA VAL A 16 -32.58 -24.31 8.61
C VAL A 16 -32.60 -23.55 7.28
N ARG A 17 -33.74 -23.58 6.57
CA ARG A 17 -34.00 -22.73 5.40
C ARG A 17 -33.98 -21.27 5.85
N GLY A 18 -32.86 -20.58 5.68
CA GLY A 18 -32.79 -19.14 5.90
C GLY A 18 -33.59 -18.39 4.84
N ASP A 19 -34.32 -17.33 5.23
CA ASP A 19 -35.04 -16.47 4.28
C ASP A 19 -34.04 -15.65 3.43
N PRO A 20 -34.04 -15.79 2.09
CA PRO A 20 -33.16 -15.03 1.21
C PRO A 20 -33.32 -13.51 1.33
N CYS A 21 -34.51 -13.02 1.70
CA CYS A 21 -34.77 -11.59 1.90
C CYS A 21 -34.06 -11.06 3.15
N ILE A 22 -34.03 -11.85 4.23
CA ILE A 22 -33.30 -11.51 5.46
C ILE A 22 -31.79 -11.53 5.18
N LEU A 23 -31.29 -12.58 4.55
CA LEU A 23 -29.86 -12.72 4.24
C LEU A 23 -29.37 -11.59 3.32
N SER A 24 -30.11 -11.28 2.26
CA SER A 24 -29.74 -10.21 1.33
C SER A 24 -29.74 -8.84 2.01
N SER A 25 -30.73 -8.54 2.86
CA SER A 25 -30.77 -7.29 3.63
C SER A 25 -29.57 -7.14 4.57
N LYS A 26 -29.21 -8.24 5.27
CA LYS A 26 -28.02 -8.31 6.14
C LYS A 26 -26.73 -8.03 5.35
N LEU A 27 -26.53 -8.70 4.22
CA LEU A 27 -25.35 -8.53 3.37
C LEU A 27 -25.26 -7.11 2.76
N ILE A 28 -26.39 -6.53 2.34
CA ILE A 28 -26.44 -5.15 1.82
C ILE A 28 -26.02 -4.15 2.91
N HIS A 29 -26.54 -4.30 4.13
CA HIS A 29 -26.17 -3.44 5.25
C HIS A 29 -24.68 -3.47 5.55
N GLN A 30 -24.09 -4.67 5.64
CA GLN A 30 -22.66 -4.85 5.87
C GLN A 30 -21.80 -4.28 4.73
N CYS A 31 -22.25 -4.44 3.49
CA CYS A 31 -21.57 -3.87 2.34
C CYS A 31 -21.57 -2.32 2.39
N ARG A 32 -22.67 -1.70 2.84
CA ARG A 32 -22.77 -0.25 3.04
C ARG A 32 -21.88 0.23 4.19
N LEU A 33 -21.82 -0.51 5.31
CA LEU A 33 -20.89 -0.21 6.41
C LEU A 33 -19.43 -0.23 5.92
N LEU A 34 -19.05 -1.26 5.19
CA LEU A 34 -17.70 -1.37 4.62
C LEU A 34 -17.38 -0.21 3.67
N LEU A 35 -18.33 0.20 2.82
CA LEU A 35 -18.14 1.37 1.96
C LEU A 35 -17.98 2.65 2.76
N ALA A 36 -18.78 2.86 3.81
CA ALA A 36 -18.66 4.04 4.66
C ALA A 36 -17.27 4.12 5.33
N GLU A 37 -16.76 3.00 5.86
CA GLU A 37 -15.41 2.95 6.44
C GLU A 37 -14.32 3.25 5.38
N LEU A 38 -14.45 2.70 4.17
CA LEU A 38 -13.52 2.98 3.07
C LEU A 38 -13.56 4.45 2.63
N ASP A 39 -14.74 5.08 2.68
CA ASP A 39 -14.94 6.48 2.33
C ASP A 39 -14.27 7.41 3.34
N VAL A 40 -14.43 7.13 4.64
CA VAL A 40 -13.70 7.85 5.70
C VAL A 40 -12.20 7.70 5.52
N PHE A 41 -11.70 6.50 5.23
CA PHE A 41 -10.28 6.28 4.96
C PHE A 41 -9.77 7.08 3.76
N GLN A 42 -10.53 7.12 2.66
CA GLN A 42 -10.18 7.94 1.48
C GLN A 42 -10.20 9.44 1.78
N SER A 43 -11.17 9.91 2.56
CA SER A 43 -11.24 11.30 3.02
C SER A 43 -10.04 11.67 3.89
N ALA A 44 -9.61 10.78 4.78
CA ALA A 44 -8.42 10.98 5.60
C ALA A 44 -7.13 11.05 4.76
N ILE A 45 -7.03 10.27 3.68
CA ILE A 45 -5.92 10.40 2.71
C ILE A 45 -5.98 11.76 2.01
N ALA A 46 -7.17 12.19 1.59
CA ALA A 46 -7.35 13.46 0.88
C ALA A 46 -7.08 14.68 1.76
N SER A 47 -7.32 14.61 3.07
CA SER A 47 -7.09 15.73 3.98
C SER A 47 -5.66 15.82 4.51
N ARG A 48 -4.94 14.69 4.63
CA ARG A 48 -3.63 14.64 5.31
C ARG A 48 -2.40 14.65 4.40
N PHE A 49 -2.56 14.32 3.11
CA PHE A 49 -1.44 14.29 2.15
C PHE A 49 -1.56 15.42 1.12
N ARG A 50 -0.47 15.81 0.46
CA ARG A 50 -0.53 16.75 -0.67
C ARG A 50 -0.99 16.08 -1.96
N LYS A 51 -1.55 16.83 -2.90
CA LYS A 51 -2.21 16.34 -4.15
C LYS A 51 -1.45 15.25 -4.92
N HIS A 52 -0.13 15.37 -5.07
CA HIS A 52 0.68 14.32 -5.74
C HIS A 52 0.66 12.99 -4.97
N GLN A 53 0.85 13.05 -3.65
CA GLN A 53 0.81 11.87 -2.77
C GLN A 53 -0.63 11.32 -2.68
N GLN A 54 -1.63 12.20 -2.53
CA GLN A 54 -3.05 11.83 -2.56
C GLN A 54 -3.39 11.03 -3.81
N GLN A 55 -3.03 11.51 -5.01
CA GLN A 55 -3.35 10.81 -6.26
C GLN A 55 -2.79 9.40 -6.30
N ARG A 56 -1.54 9.22 -5.81
CA ARG A 56 -0.92 7.91 -5.69
C ARG A 56 -1.71 7.02 -4.73
N HIS A 57 -1.93 7.45 -3.48
CA HIS A 57 -2.61 6.62 -2.47
C HIS A 57 -4.09 6.36 -2.81
N LEU A 58 -4.80 7.34 -3.37
CA LEU A 58 -6.18 7.19 -3.82
C LEU A 58 -6.31 6.23 -5.00
N SER A 59 -5.36 6.25 -5.96
CA SER A 59 -5.38 5.30 -7.07
C SER A 59 -5.26 3.84 -6.61
N GLU A 60 -4.45 3.60 -5.57
CA GLU A 60 -4.15 2.27 -5.04
C GLU A 60 -5.24 1.74 -4.10
N THR A 61 -6.06 2.63 -3.53
CA THR A 61 -7.18 2.28 -2.65
C THR A 61 -8.51 2.21 -3.39
N ARG A 62 -8.63 2.87 -4.55
CA ARG A 62 -9.83 2.89 -5.39
C ARG A 62 -10.29 1.50 -5.82
N THR A 63 -9.37 0.57 -6.05
CA THR A 63 -9.68 -0.78 -6.52
C THR A 63 -10.60 -1.51 -5.54
N LEU A 64 -10.27 -1.54 -4.25
CA LEU A 64 -11.08 -2.19 -3.22
C LEU A 64 -12.47 -1.57 -3.13
N ARG A 65 -12.55 -0.23 -3.02
CA ARG A 65 -13.85 0.48 -3.00
C ARG A 65 -14.71 0.15 -4.22
N THR A 66 -14.11 0.12 -5.41
CA THR A 66 -14.84 -0.17 -6.66
C THR A 66 -15.36 -1.60 -6.66
N ASN A 67 -14.55 -2.56 -6.19
CA ASN A 67 -14.93 -3.96 -6.05
C ASN A 67 -16.10 -4.14 -5.07
N VAL A 68 -16.03 -3.52 -3.89
CA VAL A 68 -17.11 -3.54 -2.89
C VAL A 68 -18.38 -2.86 -3.45
N SER A 69 -18.23 -1.72 -4.14
CA SER A 69 -19.37 -1.03 -4.79
C SER A 69 -20.03 -1.90 -5.86
N SER A 70 -19.24 -2.69 -6.61
CA SER A 70 -19.78 -3.63 -7.59
C SER A 70 -20.52 -4.79 -6.94
N GLU A 71 -20.04 -5.24 -5.77
CA GLU A 71 -20.68 -6.29 -4.98
C GLU A 71 -22.00 -5.80 -4.39
N LEU A 72 -22.07 -4.56 -3.88
CA LEU A 72 -23.31 -3.94 -3.43
C LEU A 72 -24.39 -3.98 -4.51
N ARG A 73 -24.06 -3.56 -5.73
CA ARG A 73 -25.02 -3.56 -6.86
C ARG A 73 -25.51 -4.97 -7.19
N LYS A 74 -24.66 -5.98 -7.09
CA LYS A 74 -25.06 -7.38 -7.30
C LYS A 74 -25.99 -7.86 -6.20
N LEU A 75 -25.69 -7.54 -4.94
CA LEU A 75 -26.52 -7.90 -3.79
C LEU A 75 -27.90 -7.21 -3.85
N GLU A 76 -27.95 -5.93 -4.23
CA GLU A 76 -29.21 -5.19 -4.43
C GLU A 76 -30.07 -5.81 -5.55
N LYS A 77 -29.43 -6.28 -6.63
CA LYS A 77 -30.12 -7.01 -7.70
C LYS A 77 -30.70 -8.34 -7.19
N LEU A 78 -29.90 -9.14 -6.49
CA LEU A 78 -30.35 -10.42 -5.91
C LEU A 78 -31.47 -10.22 -4.88
N ALA A 79 -31.42 -9.15 -4.10
CA ALA A 79 -32.48 -8.79 -3.15
C ALA A 79 -33.80 -8.44 -3.86
N ALA A 80 -33.74 -7.69 -4.97
CA ALA A 80 -34.91 -7.38 -5.77
C ALA A 80 -35.55 -8.64 -6.39
N GLU A 81 -34.72 -9.56 -6.88
CA GLU A 81 -35.16 -10.87 -7.40
C GLU A 81 -35.78 -11.72 -6.29
N ALA A 82 -35.15 -11.80 -5.11
CA ALA A 82 -35.69 -12.51 -3.94
C ALA A 82 -37.08 -12.00 -3.53
N ASN A 83 -37.24 -10.68 -3.42
CA ASN A 83 -38.52 -10.04 -3.09
C ASN A 83 -39.59 -10.34 -4.15
N THR A 84 -39.21 -10.38 -5.43
CA THR A 84 -40.13 -10.69 -6.53
C THR A 84 -40.62 -12.13 -6.46
N ILE A 85 -39.71 -13.08 -6.22
CA ILE A 85 -40.06 -14.51 -6.05
C ILE A 85 -40.93 -14.70 -4.82
N GLN A 86 -40.60 -14.06 -3.69
CA GLN A 86 -41.40 -14.16 -2.48
C GLN A 86 -42.81 -13.58 -2.67
N ALA A 87 -42.95 -12.46 -3.40
CA ALA A 87 -44.25 -11.89 -3.76
C ALA A 87 -45.07 -12.82 -4.67
N ARG A 88 -44.44 -13.45 -5.67
CA ARG A 88 -45.09 -14.43 -6.55
C ARG A 88 -45.55 -15.67 -5.78
N LYS A 89 -44.70 -16.21 -4.91
CA LYS A 89 -45.07 -17.34 -4.04
C LYS A 89 -46.29 -17.01 -3.18
N ARG A 90 -46.32 -15.82 -2.56
CA ARG A 90 -47.48 -15.35 -1.79
C ARG A 90 -48.76 -15.24 -2.64
N ALA A 91 -48.64 -14.87 -3.91
CA ALA A 91 -49.77 -14.82 -4.84
C ALA A 91 -50.27 -16.22 -5.22
N CYS A 92 -49.38 -17.18 -5.50
CA CYS A 92 -49.75 -18.56 -5.85
C CYS A 92 -50.45 -19.31 -4.70
N VAL A 93 -50.00 -19.10 -3.45
CA VAL A 93 -50.61 -19.71 -2.26
C VAL A 93 -52.01 -19.15 -1.97
N GLY A 94 -52.28 -17.91 -2.37
CA GLY A 94 -53.57 -17.23 -2.15
C GLY A 94 -54.73 -17.72 -3.02
N GLU A 95 -54.48 -18.40 -4.14
CA GLU A 95 -55.55 -18.84 -5.07
C GLU A 95 -55.99 -20.29 -4.89
N LYS A 96 -55.16 -21.19 -4.31
CA LYS A 96 -55.48 -22.63 -4.23
C LYS A 96 -55.20 -23.30 -2.89
N GLY A 97 -54.52 -22.66 -1.94
CA GLY A 97 -54.25 -23.24 -0.61
C GLY A 97 -53.39 -24.52 -0.59
N GLU A 98 -52.91 -24.98 -1.74
CA GLU A 98 -52.10 -26.19 -1.90
C GLU A 98 -50.69 -25.79 -2.36
N GLU A 99 -49.68 -26.08 -1.55
CA GLU A 99 -48.25 -25.89 -1.85
C GLU A 99 -47.70 -26.96 -2.81
N GLU A 100 -48.48 -27.34 -3.84
CA GLU A 100 -48.21 -28.53 -4.68
C GLU A 100 -48.48 -28.30 -6.17
N GLY A 101 -48.22 -27.08 -6.67
CA GLY A 101 -48.26 -26.77 -8.12
C GLY A 101 -46.88 -26.69 -8.77
N ASP A 102 -46.76 -27.08 -10.05
CA ASP A 102 -45.51 -26.99 -10.83
C ASP A 102 -44.87 -25.59 -10.75
N GLU A 103 -45.68 -24.54 -10.75
CA GLU A 103 -45.25 -23.13 -10.60
C GLU A 103 -44.62 -22.84 -9.22
N TYR A 104 -45.14 -23.44 -8.14
CA TYR A 104 -44.59 -23.28 -6.78
C TYR A 104 -43.22 -24.00 -6.65
N VAL A 105 -43.10 -25.17 -7.27
CA VAL A 105 -41.84 -25.93 -7.33
C VAL A 105 -40.77 -25.14 -8.09
N GLU A 106 -41.12 -24.56 -9.24
CA GLU A 106 -40.21 -23.72 -10.04
C GLU A 106 -39.75 -22.49 -9.24
N LEU A 107 -40.68 -21.75 -8.61
CA LEU A 107 -40.35 -20.61 -7.75
C LEU A 107 -39.48 -21.02 -6.55
N SER A 108 -39.64 -22.23 -6.02
CA SER A 108 -38.78 -22.74 -4.94
C SER A 108 -37.38 -23.11 -5.41
N MET A 109 -37.22 -23.59 -6.64
CA MET A 109 -35.91 -23.82 -7.24
C MET A 109 -35.20 -22.50 -7.52
N GLU A 110 -35.90 -21.50 -8.03
CA GLU A 110 -35.35 -20.15 -8.24
C GLU A 110 -34.92 -19.49 -6.92
N GLU A 111 -35.73 -19.60 -5.86
CA GLU A 111 -35.39 -19.13 -4.52
C GLU A 111 -34.09 -19.77 -4.00
N SER A 112 -33.95 -21.09 -4.16
CA SER A 112 -32.75 -21.82 -3.78
C SER A 112 -31.52 -21.31 -4.55
N ARG A 113 -31.63 -21.06 -5.86
CA ARG A 113 -30.54 -20.49 -6.67
C ARG A 113 -30.10 -19.12 -6.16
N ILE A 114 -31.05 -18.24 -5.82
CA ILE A 114 -30.72 -16.92 -5.25
C ILE A 114 -30.04 -17.08 -3.89
N PHE A 115 -30.56 -17.98 -3.04
CA PHE A 115 -29.98 -18.22 -1.73
C PHE A 115 -28.54 -18.74 -1.82
N HIS A 116 -28.27 -19.65 -2.75
CA HIS A 116 -26.91 -20.10 -3.07
C HIS A 116 -26.04 -18.94 -3.59
N ALA A 117 -26.57 -18.10 -4.48
CA ALA A 117 -25.85 -16.93 -4.98
C ALA A 117 -25.46 -15.96 -3.85
N LEU A 118 -26.38 -15.69 -2.91
CA LEU A 118 -26.11 -14.85 -1.73
C LEU A 118 -25.03 -15.44 -0.82
N ARG A 119 -25.08 -16.76 -0.54
CA ARG A 119 -24.04 -17.45 0.24
C ARG A 119 -22.67 -17.45 -0.41
N SER A 120 -22.65 -17.43 -1.75
CA SER A 120 -21.43 -17.36 -2.58
C SER A 120 -20.91 -15.94 -2.84
N SER A 121 -21.48 -14.92 -2.18
CA SER A 121 -21.02 -13.53 -2.30
C SER A 121 -19.54 -13.38 -1.96
N ASN A 122 -18.87 -12.40 -2.57
CA ASN A 122 -17.48 -12.06 -2.26
C ASN A 122 -17.36 -11.14 -1.04
N LEU A 123 -18.48 -10.70 -0.45
CA LEU A 123 -18.48 -9.79 0.70
C LEU A 123 -17.68 -10.32 1.90
N PRO A 124 -17.76 -11.61 2.30
CA PRO A 124 -16.93 -12.14 3.39
C PRO A 124 -15.43 -11.94 3.15
N PHE A 125 -14.98 -12.07 1.89
CA PHE A 125 -13.58 -11.83 1.52
C PHE A 125 -13.21 -10.34 1.69
N TYR A 126 -14.01 -9.41 1.17
CA TYR A 126 -13.70 -7.98 1.30
C TYR A 126 -13.75 -7.51 2.76
N TYR A 127 -14.69 -8.03 3.54
CA TYR A 127 -14.77 -7.77 4.98
C TYR A 127 -13.54 -8.29 5.71
N THR A 128 -13.11 -9.52 5.42
CA THR A 128 -11.89 -10.11 5.97
C THR A 128 -10.65 -9.28 5.61
N LEU A 129 -10.53 -8.89 4.34
CA LEU A 129 -9.43 -8.06 3.84
C LEU A 129 -9.33 -6.74 4.58
N TRP A 130 -10.46 -6.05 4.75
CA TRP A 130 -10.50 -4.78 5.45
C TRP A 130 -10.26 -4.92 6.96
N THR A 131 -10.79 -5.97 7.58
CA THR A 131 -10.57 -6.26 9.01
C THR A 131 -9.09 -6.53 9.30
N ILE A 132 -8.45 -7.36 8.47
CA ILE A 132 -7.01 -7.61 8.54
C ILE A 132 -6.23 -6.30 8.36
N ALA A 133 -6.62 -5.47 7.39
CA ALA A 133 -5.95 -4.19 7.16
C ALA A 133 -6.03 -3.28 8.40
N LYS A 134 -7.20 -3.17 9.04
CA LYS A 134 -7.40 -2.35 10.25
C LYS A 134 -6.63 -2.88 11.46
N GLN A 135 -6.60 -4.19 11.67
CA GLN A 135 -6.11 -4.78 12.92
C GLN A 135 -4.64 -5.21 12.86
N HIS A 136 -4.14 -5.62 11.68
CA HIS A 136 -2.85 -6.28 11.52
C HIS A 136 -1.89 -5.58 10.55
N CYS A 137 -2.35 -4.53 9.86
CA CYS A 137 -1.52 -3.79 8.92
C CYS A 137 -1.30 -2.35 9.42
N ARG A 138 -0.12 -1.82 9.12
CA ARG A 138 0.22 -0.41 9.37
C ARG A 138 0.79 0.23 8.12
N GLY A 139 0.56 1.52 7.91
CA GLY A 139 1.10 2.23 6.74
C GLY A 139 0.65 1.61 5.42
N VAL A 140 -0.67 1.40 5.25
CA VAL A 140 -1.24 0.74 4.08
C VAL A 140 -1.13 1.65 2.86
N VAL A 141 -0.47 1.17 1.82
CA VAL A 141 -0.21 1.92 0.58
C VAL A 141 -0.97 1.39 -0.64
N GLY A 142 -1.66 0.25 -0.52
CA GLY A 142 -2.51 -0.26 -1.60
C GLY A 142 -3.28 -1.52 -1.26
N PHE A 143 -4.36 -1.74 -2.01
CA PHE A 143 -5.24 -2.91 -1.91
C PHE A 143 -5.40 -3.60 -3.26
N SER A 144 -5.43 -4.94 -3.26
CA SER A 144 -5.62 -5.78 -4.46
C SER A 144 -4.70 -5.35 -5.62
N LYS A 145 -3.43 -5.11 -5.32
CA LYS A 145 -2.45 -4.55 -6.24
C LYS A 145 -1.79 -5.66 -7.05
N ARG A 146 -1.63 -5.43 -8.35
CA ARG A 146 -0.95 -6.36 -9.26
C ARG A 146 0.54 -6.04 -9.36
N PHE A 147 1.37 -7.06 -9.19
CA PHE A 147 2.81 -7.00 -9.37
C PHE A 147 3.27 -7.94 -10.48
N TYR A 148 4.44 -7.67 -11.05
CA TYR A 148 4.99 -8.37 -12.21
C TYR A 148 6.48 -8.71 -11.94
N TRP A 149 6.96 -9.88 -12.35
CA TRP A 149 8.35 -10.31 -12.09
C TRP A 149 9.25 -10.41 -13.31
N GLU A 150 8.69 -10.43 -14.53
CA GLU A 150 9.48 -10.33 -15.75
C GLU A 150 9.11 -9.05 -16.48
N ARG A 151 9.92 -8.02 -16.24
CA ARG A 151 10.00 -6.89 -17.16
C ARG A 151 10.99 -7.26 -18.25
N ASP A 152 10.46 -7.55 -19.42
CA ASP A 152 11.24 -7.69 -20.65
C ASP A 152 12.20 -6.49 -20.74
N LYS A 153 13.51 -6.73 -20.64
CA LYS A 153 14.55 -5.69 -20.52
C LYS A 153 14.78 -4.92 -21.82
N ARG A 154 13.98 -5.19 -22.87
CA ARG A 154 14.16 -4.62 -24.20
C ARG A 154 13.56 -3.21 -24.30
N PRO A 155 14.31 -2.21 -24.80
CA PRO A 155 13.79 -0.87 -25.04
C PRO A 155 12.62 -0.89 -26.05
N MET A 156 11.62 -0.03 -25.84
CA MET A 156 10.38 0.03 -26.61
C MET A 156 10.57 0.11 -28.14
N HIS A 157 11.69 0.70 -28.60
CA HIS A 157 12.03 0.81 -30.02
C HIS A 157 12.52 -0.49 -30.67
N GLU A 158 12.96 -1.48 -29.92
CA GLU A 158 13.34 -2.79 -30.46
C GLU A 158 12.10 -3.68 -30.68
N ARG A 159 11.06 -3.53 -29.85
CA ARG A 159 9.77 -4.23 -30.00
C ARG A 159 9.04 -3.88 -31.30
N GLU A 160 9.26 -2.69 -31.85
CA GLU A 160 8.64 -2.27 -33.13
C GLU A 160 9.36 -2.81 -34.37
N LYS A 161 10.63 -3.24 -34.24
CA LYS A 161 11.44 -3.69 -35.38
C LYS A 161 11.25 -5.16 -35.75
N GLU A 162 10.74 -5.98 -34.84
CA GLU A 162 10.50 -7.43 -35.09
C GLU A 162 9.13 -7.72 -35.74
N ALA A 163 8.31 -6.69 -36.00
CA ALA A 163 7.02 -6.82 -36.69
C ALA A 163 7.14 -6.68 -38.23
N VAL A 164 8.27 -7.05 -38.82
CA VAL A 164 8.49 -7.01 -40.27
C VAL A 164 8.84 -8.40 -40.77
N ASP A 165 7.85 -9.09 -41.34
CA ASP A 165 8.09 -10.31 -42.12
C ASP A 165 8.77 -9.97 -43.46
N VAL A 166 9.46 -10.95 -44.03
CA VAL A 166 10.31 -10.87 -45.25
C VAL A 166 9.55 -10.38 -46.51
N ASP A 167 8.22 -10.23 -46.44
CA ASP A 167 7.35 -9.87 -47.57
C ASP A 167 6.69 -8.48 -47.44
N GLY A 168 7.14 -7.63 -46.51
CA GLY A 168 6.78 -6.20 -46.48
C GLY A 168 5.30 -5.90 -46.20
N LYS A 169 4.53 -6.86 -45.67
CA LYS A 169 3.13 -6.67 -45.26
C LYS A 169 2.99 -6.63 -43.74
N MET A 170 2.50 -5.51 -43.22
CA MET A 170 2.05 -5.35 -41.83
C MET A 170 0.96 -6.39 -41.50
N THR A 171 1.32 -7.47 -40.81
CA THR A 171 0.33 -8.32 -40.14
C THR A 171 0.11 -7.77 -38.74
N LYS A 172 -1.09 -7.25 -38.46
CA LYS A 172 -1.56 -7.01 -37.08
C LYS A 172 -1.78 -8.37 -36.40
N ARG A 173 -0.72 -9.12 -36.10
CA ARG A 173 -0.80 -10.15 -35.07
C ARG A 173 -0.98 -9.38 -33.76
N LYS A 174 -2.18 -9.48 -33.17
CA LYS A 174 -2.42 -9.07 -31.77
C LYS A 174 -1.28 -9.68 -30.96
N LEU A 175 -0.34 -8.86 -30.48
CA LEU A 175 0.59 -9.24 -29.42
C LEU A 175 -0.27 -9.74 -28.28
N VAL A 176 -0.34 -11.06 -28.12
CA VAL A 176 -1.03 -11.70 -27.01
C VAL A 176 -0.25 -11.30 -25.77
N ASN A 177 -0.75 -10.31 -25.03
CA ASN A 177 -0.56 -9.97 -23.61
C ASN A 177 0.45 -10.82 -22.78
N GLU A 178 1.69 -11.01 -23.23
CA GLU A 178 2.71 -11.75 -22.47
C GLU A 178 2.99 -11.05 -21.13
N ASP A 179 2.86 -9.73 -21.10
CA ASP A 179 2.96 -8.90 -19.90
C ASP A 179 1.93 -9.29 -18.81
N LYS A 180 0.81 -9.98 -19.14
CA LYS A 180 -0.15 -10.48 -18.13
C LYS A 180 0.21 -11.85 -17.55
N LYS A 181 1.03 -12.65 -18.25
CA LYS A 181 1.33 -14.04 -17.88
C LYS A 181 2.15 -14.13 -16.60
N LYS A 182 2.96 -13.11 -16.30
CA LYS A 182 3.89 -13.11 -15.17
C LYS A 182 3.52 -12.07 -14.12
N SER A 183 2.29 -12.21 -13.61
CA SER A 183 1.71 -11.27 -12.65
C SER A 183 0.93 -11.93 -11.53
N VAL A 184 0.97 -11.32 -10.34
CA VAL A 184 0.33 -11.81 -9.11
C VAL A 184 -0.41 -10.67 -8.43
N PHE A 185 -1.52 -11.00 -7.78
CA PHE A 185 -2.27 -10.05 -6.94
C PHE A 185 -1.90 -10.18 -5.47
N VAL A 186 -1.51 -9.05 -4.90
CA VAL A 186 -1.29 -8.87 -3.46
C VAL A 186 -2.49 -8.15 -2.88
N ASP A 187 -3.08 -8.70 -1.81
CA ASP A 187 -4.34 -8.21 -1.27
C ASP A 187 -4.17 -6.93 -0.44
N VAL A 188 -3.10 -6.85 0.36
CA VAL A 188 -2.72 -5.64 1.10
C VAL A 188 -1.22 -5.39 0.99
N VAL A 189 -0.84 -4.16 0.66
CA VAL A 189 0.55 -3.69 0.66
C VAL A 189 0.71 -2.68 1.79
N HIS A 190 1.56 -2.98 2.78
CA HIS A 190 1.69 -2.18 4.01
C HIS A 190 3.16 -2.00 4.42
N GLN A 191 3.40 -1.28 5.53
CA GLN A 191 4.74 -0.78 5.94
C GLN A 191 5.42 0.00 4.81
N ASP A 192 4.67 0.89 4.17
CA ASP A 192 5.10 1.68 3.00
C ASP A 192 5.60 0.83 1.82
N GLY A 193 5.18 -0.43 1.74
CA GLY A 193 5.53 -1.36 0.66
C GLY A 193 6.55 -2.42 1.02
N GLU A 194 7.13 -2.39 2.22
CA GLU A 194 8.09 -3.40 2.68
C GLU A 194 7.46 -4.76 2.99
N GLU A 195 6.14 -4.83 3.15
CA GLU A 195 5.44 -6.08 3.46
C GLU A 195 4.17 -6.24 2.61
N TRP A 196 4.03 -7.44 2.05
CA TRP A 196 2.94 -7.85 1.16
C TRP A 196 2.14 -8.96 1.82
N VAL A 197 0.83 -8.76 1.89
CA VAL A 197 -0.09 -9.72 2.50
C VAL A 197 -1.02 -10.29 1.44
N LYS A 198 -1.08 -11.62 1.41
CA LYS A 198 -2.08 -12.40 0.66
C LYS A 198 -3.04 -13.03 1.64
N ILE A 199 -4.33 -12.95 1.36
CA ILE A 199 -5.39 -13.43 2.24
C ILE A 199 -6.10 -14.58 1.51
N SER A 200 -6.16 -15.74 2.16
CA SER A 200 -6.91 -16.89 1.68
C SER A 200 -8.05 -17.22 2.64
N THR A 201 -9.22 -17.46 2.06
CA THR A 201 -10.43 -17.97 2.73
C THR A 201 -10.68 -19.44 2.37
N ILE A 202 -9.67 -20.16 1.89
CA ILE A 202 -9.76 -21.59 1.58
C ILE A 202 -10.06 -22.40 2.84
N THR A 203 -10.95 -23.37 2.72
CA THR A 203 -11.33 -24.28 3.80
C THR A 203 -10.52 -25.57 3.72
N GLU A 204 -10.45 -26.29 4.83
CA GLU A 204 -9.76 -27.59 4.94
C GLU A 204 -10.31 -28.56 3.89
N ASN A 205 -11.64 -28.73 3.82
CA ASN A 205 -12.30 -29.57 2.83
C ASN A 205 -11.95 -29.21 1.38
N ARG A 206 -11.91 -27.91 1.06
CA ARG A 206 -11.61 -27.47 -0.31
C ARG A 206 -10.16 -27.79 -0.69
N LEU A 207 -9.23 -27.59 0.25
CA LEU A 207 -7.83 -27.89 0.03
C LEU A 207 -7.60 -29.40 -0.10
N VAL A 208 -8.25 -30.24 0.72
CA VAL A 208 -8.17 -31.71 0.60
C VAL A 208 -8.72 -32.18 -0.75
N MET A 209 -9.85 -31.63 -1.22
CA MET A 209 -10.39 -31.96 -2.55
C MET A 209 -9.42 -31.59 -3.66
N GLU A 210 -8.80 -30.41 -3.58
CA GLU A 210 -7.80 -29.98 -4.56
C GLU A 210 -6.56 -30.89 -4.53
N MET A 211 -6.13 -31.30 -3.34
CA MET A 211 -5.06 -32.27 -3.17
C MET A 211 -5.40 -33.60 -3.85
N ALA A 212 -6.62 -34.11 -3.67
CA ALA A 212 -7.08 -35.33 -4.31
C ALA A 212 -7.14 -35.17 -5.85
N GLU A 213 -7.71 -34.07 -6.35
CA GLU A 213 -7.79 -33.75 -7.79
C GLU A 213 -6.40 -33.74 -8.45
N LYS A 214 -5.37 -33.29 -7.72
CA LYS A 214 -3.98 -33.20 -8.21
C LYS A 214 -3.11 -34.42 -7.87
N GLY A 215 -3.70 -35.49 -7.33
CA GLY A 215 -2.97 -36.72 -7.02
C GLY A 215 -2.02 -36.63 -5.82
N TRP A 216 -2.27 -35.70 -4.89
CA TRP A 216 -1.54 -35.59 -3.62
C TRP A 216 -2.09 -36.52 -2.52
N GLY A 217 -3.11 -37.32 -2.83
CA GLY A 217 -3.60 -38.36 -1.92
C GLY A 217 -2.60 -39.53 -1.83
N MET A 218 -2.28 -39.98 -0.63
CA MET A 218 -1.64 -41.29 -0.46
C MET A 218 -2.67 -42.38 -0.72
N ASP A 219 -2.26 -43.48 -1.36
CA ASP A 219 -3.00 -44.74 -1.46
C ASP A 219 -3.39 -45.21 -0.05
N SER A 220 -4.54 -44.75 0.43
CA SER A 220 -5.23 -45.27 1.60
C SER A 220 -6.57 -45.74 1.07
N ASP A 221 -6.63 -47.04 0.75
CA ASP A 221 -7.84 -47.76 0.38
C ASP A 221 -8.85 -47.66 1.52
N GLU A 222 -9.64 -46.60 1.58
CA GLU A 222 -10.85 -46.55 2.41
C GLU A 222 -12.04 -46.00 1.62
N GLU A 223 -13.11 -46.79 1.69
CA GLU A 223 -14.27 -46.84 0.80
C GLU A 223 -15.18 -45.60 0.82
N GLU A 224 -15.92 -45.48 -0.27
CA GLU A 224 -16.96 -44.49 -0.60
C GLU A 224 -17.82 -44.01 0.59
N GLY A 225 -17.81 -42.69 0.82
CA GLY A 225 -18.76 -41.98 1.68
C GLY A 225 -19.56 -40.96 0.89
N ASP A 226 -20.88 -41.14 0.86
CA ASP A 226 -21.94 -40.32 0.27
C ASP A 226 -21.69 -38.79 0.36
N GLY A 227 -21.44 -38.17 -0.79
CA GLY A 227 -21.13 -36.75 -0.94
C GLY A 227 -22.38 -35.87 -0.91
N SER A 228 -22.72 -35.35 0.28
CA SER A 228 -23.54 -34.15 0.41
C SER A 228 -22.77 -32.94 -0.12
N TYR A 229 -23.28 -32.33 -1.19
CA TYR A 229 -22.68 -31.15 -1.84
C TYR A 229 -22.70 -29.92 -0.91
N ASP A 230 -21.68 -29.75 -0.08
CA ASP A 230 -21.53 -28.52 0.68
C ASP A 230 -21.14 -27.33 -0.24
N SER A 231 -21.77 -26.21 0.04
CA SER A 231 -21.89 -25.02 -0.80
C SER A 231 -20.54 -24.34 -1.04
N GLN A 232 -20.00 -24.47 -2.26
CA GLN A 232 -18.78 -23.80 -2.71
C GLN A 232 -18.86 -22.27 -2.53
N GLN A 233 -18.26 -21.73 -1.48
CA GLN A 233 -17.86 -20.32 -1.44
C GLN A 233 -16.69 -20.14 -2.39
N ARG A 234 -16.85 -19.25 -3.37
CA ARG A 234 -15.85 -18.97 -4.39
C ARG A 234 -14.62 -18.31 -3.74
N THR A 235 -13.59 -19.09 -3.46
CA THR A 235 -12.28 -18.57 -3.06
C THR A 235 -11.61 -17.96 -4.28
N VAL A 236 -11.36 -16.65 -4.26
CA VAL A 236 -10.66 -15.95 -5.35
C VAL A 236 -9.16 -16.08 -5.12
N LEU A 237 -8.60 -17.25 -5.41
CA LEU A 237 -7.14 -17.45 -5.49
C LEU A 237 -6.61 -17.27 -6.93
N ARG A 238 -7.38 -16.61 -7.82
CA ARG A 238 -7.01 -16.48 -9.23
C ARG A 238 -5.76 -15.61 -9.45
N ASN A 239 -4.63 -16.26 -9.68
CA ASN A 239 -3.56 -15.75 -10.54
C ASN A 239 -3.88 -16.05 -12.02
N ASN A 240 -3.14 -15.44 -12.95
CA ASN A 240 -3.39 -15.63 -14.38
C ASN A 240 -2.78 -16.96 -14.83
N ASP A 241 -3.59 -17.89 -15.33
CA ASP A 241 -3.15 -19.19 -15.82
C ASP A 241 -2.10 -19.00 -16.92
N SER A 242 -0.86 -19.40 -16.64
CA SER A 242 0.17 -19.57 -17.66
C SER A 242 0.07 -21.01 -18.13
N GLU A 243 -0.39 -21.21 -19.37
CA GLU A 243 -0.42 -22.51 -20.07
C GLU A 243 1.00 -22.98 -20.48
N GLU A 244 2.03 -22.68 -19.69
CA GLU A 244 3.36 -23.27 -19.88
C GLU A 244 3.48 -24.47 -18.93
N ASP A 245 3.31 -25.63 -19.55
CA ASP A 245 3.40 -27.00 -19.07
C ASP A 245 4.62 -27.26 -18.15
N ASP A 246 4.35 -27.54 -16.87
CA ASP A 246 5.15 -28.38 -15.93
C ASP A 246 4.59 -28.32 -14.49
N ASP A 247 3.66 -27.39 -14.18
CA ASP A 247 3.10 -27.19 -12.83
C ASP A 247 1.60 -27.59 -12.69
N ASP A 248 1.00 -28.32 -13.64
CA ASP A 248 -0.44 -28.65 -13.58
C ASP A 248 -0.83 -29.45 -12.31
N ASP A 249 0.10 -30.25 -11.79
CA ASP A 249 -0.06 -31.06 -10.58
C ASP A 249 0.17 -30.27 -9.28
N GLN A 250 0.54 -28.98 -9.35
CA GLN A 250 0.83 -28.18 -8.16
C GLN A 250 -0.43 -27.50 -7.60
N ILE A 251 -0.64 -27.59 -6.29
CA ILE A 251 -1.72 -26.93 -5.55
C ILE A 251 -1.67 -25.40 -5.74
N GLU A 252 -2.83 -24.76 -5.95
CA GLU A 252 -3.02 -23.33 -6.22
C GLU A 252 -2.39 -22.47 -5.13
N LEU A 253 -2.49 -22.88 -3.86
CA LEU A 253 -1.83 -22.18 -2.75
C LEU A 253 -0.30 -22.13 -2.90
N ILE A 254 0.31 -23.22 -3.37
CA ILE A 254 1.76 -23.30 -3.61
C ILE A 254 2.13 -22.43 -4.81
N LYS A 255 1.34 -22.48 -5.90
CA LYS A 255 1.52 -21.61 -7.07
C LYS A 255 1.50 -20.12 -6.68
N VAL A 256 0.48 -19.72 -5.91
CA VAL A 256 0.34 -18.34 -5.42
C VAL A 256 1.53 -17.93 -4.57
N ALA A 257 2.02 -18.80 -3.68
CA ALA A 257 3.19 -18.54 -2.83
C ALA A 257 4.48 -18.39 -3.66
N SER A 258 4.69 -19.24 -4.66
CA SER A 258 5.81 -19.15 -5.60
C SER A 258 5.77 -17.84 -6.40
N ASP A 259 4.62 -17.49 -6.98
CA ASP A 259 4.45 -16.30 -7.80
C ASP A 259 4.62 -15.00 -7.03
N ILE A 260 4.05 -14.91 -5.82
CA ILE A 260 4.21 -13.72 -4.97
C ILE A 260 5.66 -13.53 -4.54
N VAL A 261 6.40 -14.62 -4.27
CA VAL A 261 7.82 -14.57 -3.94
C VAL A 261 8.65 -14.14 -5.15
N LYS A 262 8.38 -14.67 -6.34
CA LYS A 262 9.03 -14.21 -7.60
C LYS A 262 8.79 -12.71 -7.82
N ALA A 263 7.56 -12.23 -7.63
CA ALA A 263 7.21 -10.82 -7.73
C ALA A 263 7.90 -9.95 -6.67
N ALA A 264 7.96 -10.41 -5.42
CA ALA A 264 8.65 -9.72 -4.35
C ALA A 264 10.18 -9.66 -4.61
N GLN A 265 10.75 -10.74 -5.14
CA GLN A 265 12.15 -10.83 -5.54
C GLN A 265 12.51 -9.89 -6.70
N ALA A 266 11.56 -9.61 -7.59
CA ALA A 266 11.72 -8.66 -8.69
C ALA A 266 11.45 -7.18 -8.29
N CYS A 267 10.91 -6.96 -7.10
CA CYS A 267 10.63 -5.62 -6.57
C CYS A 267 11.72 -5.18 -5.58
N ARG A 268 11.95 -3.87 -5.49
CA ARG A 268 12.78 -3.28 -4.43
C ARG A 268 12.03 -2.11 -3.80
N VAL A 269 11.98 -2.12 -2.48
CA VAL A 269 11.47 -1.04 -1.64
C VAL A 269 12.59 -0.72 -0.64
N ARG A 270 13.14 0.50 -0.71
CA ARG A 270 14.28 0.92 0.13
C ARG A 270 15.42 -0.10 0.11
N TYR A 271 15.86 -0.51 -1.09
CA TYR A 271 16.92 -1.49 -1.33
C TYR A 271 16.63 -2.93 -0.89
N LYS A 272 15.45 -3.21 -0.33
CA LYS A 272 15.07 -4.54 0.16
C LYS A 272 13.97 -5.16 -0.69
N ASN A 273 13.94 -6.48 -0.70
CA ASN A 273 12.79 -7.22 -1.17
C ASN A 273 11.64 -7.10 -0.16
N PRO A 274 10.40 -6.86 -0.63
CA PRO A 274 9.25 -6.94 0.25
C PRO A 274 9.14 -8.33 0.90
N ARG A 275 8.80 -8.36 2.19
CA ARG A 275 8.50 -9.60 2.89
C ARG A 275 7.10 -10.06 2.51
N VAL A 276 6.92 -11.37 2.37
CA VAL A 276 5.63 -11.96 2.01
C VAL A 276 5.01 -12.66 3.20
N ARG A 277 3.74 -12.36 3.44
CA ARG A 277 2.89 -12.98 4.45
C ARG A 277 1.61 -13.52 3.82
N ILE A 278 1.23 -14.75 4.14
CA ILE A 278 -0.03 -15.38 3.75
C ILE A 278 -0.88 -15.60 5.01
N ILE A 279 -2.09 -15.08 5.02
CA ILE A 279 -3.06 -15.27 6.10
C ILE A 279 -4.12 -16.26 5.65
N LEU A 280 -4.24 -17.36 6.38
CA LEU A 280 -5.19 -18.44 6.13
C LEU A 280 -6.32 -18.34 7.18
N SER A 281 -7.36 -17.60 6.83
CA SER A 281 -8.42 -17.21 7.77
C SER A 281 -9.32 -18.35 8.25
N ARG A 282 -9.30 -19.51 7.57
CA ARG A 282 -10.19 -20.65 7.83
C ARG A 282 -9.48 -22.00 7.94
N LEU A 283 -8.16 -21.97 8.10
CA LEU A 283 -7.36 -23.15 8.34
C LEU A 283 -6.77 -23.06 9.74
N GLU A 284 -6.53 -24.22 10.34
CA GLU A 284 -5.82 -24.36 11.60
C GLU A 284 -4.66 -25.35 11.44
N GLU A 285 -3.50 -25.00 12.00
CA GLU A 285 -2.31 -25.84 11.94
C GLU A 285 -2.44 -27.07 12.85
N GLY A 286 -1.99 -28.23 12.38
CA GLY A 286 -1.97 -29.47 13.17
C GLY A 286 -3.28 -30.28 13.15
N LYS A 287 -4.32 -29.83 12.44
CA LYS A 287 -5.57 -30.59 12.29
C LYS A 287 -5.46 -31.71 11.24
N VAL A 288 -4.87 -31.40 10.10
CA VAL A 288 -4.77 -32.30 8.94
C VAL A 288 -3.29 -32.37 8.51
N PRO A 289 -2.59 -33.47 8.79
CA PRO A 289 -1.15 -33.60 8.51
C PRO A 289 -0.78 -33.34 7.04
N GLU A 290 -1.66 -33.69 6.12
CA GLU A 290 -1.49 -33.51 4.68
C GLU A 290 -1.49 -32.02 4.32
N ILE A 291 -2.40 -31.25 4.90
CA ILE A 291 -2.44 -29.79 4.74
C ILE A 291 -1.17 -29.17 5.35
N ASP A 292 -0.71 -29.64 6.51
CA ASP A 292 0.52 -29.16 7.14
C ASP A 292 1.76 -29.40 6.25
N HIS A 293 1.78 -30.50 5.49
CA HIS A 293 2.84 -30.76 4.51
C HIS A 293 2.85 -29.69 3.40
N VAL A 294 1.69 -29.38 2.82
CA VAL A 294 1.53 -28.30 1.82
C VAL A 294 1.99 -26.96 2.38
N LEU A 295 1.62 -26.65 3.63
CA LEU A 295 2.04 -25.43 4.32
C LEU A 295 3.55 -25.39 4.58
N GLY A 296 4.17 -26.55 4.85
CA GLY A 296 5.62 -26.70 4.91
C GLY A 296 6.30 -26.31 3.60
N ILE A 297 5.75 -26.73 2.46
CA ILE A 297 6.26 -26.35 1.13
C ILE A 297 6.09 -24.84 0.91
N VAL A 298 4.93 -24.27 1.23
CA VAL A 298 4.70 -22.81 1.14
C VAL A 298 5.74 -22.03 1.96
N ARG A 299 6.03 -22.46 3.19
CA ARG A 299 7.04 -21.84 4.06
C ARG A 299 8.46 -21.99 3.53
N SER A 300 8.75 -23.08 2.81
CA SER A 300 10.07 -23.30 2.20
C SER A 300 10.48 -22.22 1.20
N TYR A 301 9.51 -21.50 0.60
CA TYR A 301 9.76 -20.31 -0.24
C TYR A 301 10.13 -19.05 0.56
N GLY A 302 10.19 -19.11 1.89
CA GLY A 302 10.47 -17.96 2.76
C GLY A 302 9.25 -17.10 3.08
N VAL A 303 8.04 -17.65 2.91
CA VAL A 303 6.77 -16.98 3.22
C VAL A 303 6.39 -17.19 4.68
N THR A 304 5.93 -16.13 5.36
CA THR A 304 5.33 -16.26 6.68
C THR A 304 3.86 -16.65 6.55
N VAL A 305 3.43 -17.73 7.20
CA VAL A 305 2.05 -18.21 7.17
C VAL A 305 1.41 -18.00 8.55
N GLU A 306 0.26 -17.33 8.58
CA GLU A 306 -0.51 -17.04 9.79
C GLU A 306 -1.91 -17.66 9.73
N PHE A 307 -2.38 -18.19 10.87
CA PHE A 307 -3.71 -18.80 11.05
C PHE A 307 -4.51 -18.03 12.09
N GLY A 308 -5.81 -18.30 12.15
CA GLY A 308 -6.63 -17.97 13.32
C GLY A 308 -6.72 -16.48 13.65
N THR A 309 -6.53 -15.59 12.67
CA THR A 309 -6.97 -14.19 12.83
C THR A 309 -8.46 -14.24 13.11
N ASN A 310 -8.87 -13.96 14.36
CA ASN A 310 -10.26 -13.95 14.82
C ASN A 310 -11.05 -12.89 14.06
N ILE A 311 -11.49 -13.23 12.85
CA ILE A 311 -12.30 -12.39 11.98
C ILE A 311 -13.75 -12.76 12.27
N PRO A 312 -14.59 -11.82 12.71
CA PRO A 312 -16.01 -12.08 12.92
C PRO A 312 -16.64 -12.65 11.65
N ASP A 313 -17.40 -13.74 11.78
CA ASP A 313 -18.17 -14.25 10.65
C ASP A 313 -19.28 -13.25 10.34
N ILE A 314 -19.23 -12.66 9.15
CA ILE A 314 -20.21 -11.69 8.66
C ILE A 314 -21.65 -12.25 8.63
N LEU A 315 -21.80 -13.58 8.64
CA LEU A 315 -23.08 -14.27 8.67
C LEU A 315 -23.55 -14.58 10.10
N SER A 316 -22.68 -14.46 11.10
CA SER A 316 -23.06 -14.61 12.51
C SER A 316 -23.81 -13.36 13.01
N ASP A 317 -24.74 -13.56 13.94
CA ASP A 317 -25.52 -12.45 14.52
C ASP A 317 -24.65 -11.46 15.31
N GLU A 318 -23.43 -11.84 15.72
CA GLU A 318 -22.49 -10.98 16.44
C GLU A 318 -21.77 -9.97 15.53
N ALA A 319 -21.58 -10.28 14.24
CA ALA A 319 -20.98 -9.36 13.27
C ALA A 319 -21.97 -8.32 12.71
N LEU A 320 -23.27 -8.54 12.92
CA LEU A 320 -24.36 -7.64 12.57
C LEU A 320 -24.49 -6.52 13.59
N GLY A 321 -23.48 -5.65 13.64
CA GLY A 321 -23.64 -4.38 14.33
C GLY A 321 -24.81 -3.60 13.71
N ASP A 322 -25.78 -3.20 14.54
CA ASP A 322 -26.86 -2.25 14.22
C ASP A 322 -26.33 -0.82 13.95
N ARG A 323 -25.03 -0.69 13.64
CA ARG A 323 -24.39 0.59 13.33
C ARG A 323 -24.96 1.13 12.05
N ASP A 324 -25.30 2.42 12.06
CA ASP A 324 -25.74 3.15 10.86
C ASP A 324 -24.51 3.48 9.99
N PRO A 325 -24.47 3.07 8.71
CA PRO A 325 -23.40 3.47 7.78
C PRO A 325 -23.16 4.98 7.72
N ASN A 326 -24.19 5.80 7.94
CA ASN A 326 -24.05 7.26 7.91
C ASN A 326 -23.43 7.84 9.20
N SER A 327 -23.27 7.02 10.25
CA SER A 327 -22.66 7.43 11.52
C SER A 327 -21.15 7.20 11.59
N ILE A 328 -20.56 6.51 10.60
CA ILE A 328 -19.13 6.18 10.56
C ILE A 328 -18.30 7.44 10.39
N SER A 329 -17.31 7.61 11.25
CA SER A 329 -16.43 8.77 11.34
C SER A 329 -14.95 8.38 11.44
N GLU A 330 -14.04 9.36 11.44
CA GLU A 330 -12.60 9.11 11.60
C GLU A 330 -12.25 8.40 12.92
N ASP A 331 -13.02 8.65 14.00
CA ASP A 331 -12.78 8.08 15.33
C ASP A 331 -13.08 6.57 15.40
N ASP A 332 -13.87 6.06 14.45
CA ASP A 332 -14.21 4.63 14.34
C ASP A 332 -13.09 3.81 13.69
N LEU A 333 -12.07 4.47 13.14
CA LEU A 333 -10.99 3.84 12.39
C LEU A 333 -9.63 4.07 13.05
N PRO A 334 -8.71 3.08 13.05
CA PRO A 334 -7.36 3.25 13.55
C PRO A 334 -6.48 4.01 12.53
N LEU A 335 -6.86 5.23 12.16
CA LEU A 335 -6.21 5.99 11.08
C LEU A 335 -4.74 6.30 11.37
N SER A 336 -4.35 6.41 12.65
CA SER A 336 -2.96 6.67 13.05
C SER A 336 -2.02 5.54 12.69
N THR A 337 -2.49 4.28 12.66
CA THR A 337 -1.70 3.12 12.25
C THR A 337 -1.96 2.76 10.80
N LEU A 338 -3.20 2.92 10.32
CA LEU A 338 -3.61 2.47 9.00
C LEU A 338 -3.04 3.33 7.87
N LEU A 339 -3.00 4.65 8.04
CA LEU A 339 -2.49 5.56 7.01
C LEU A 339 -0.98 5.41 6.81
N PRO A 340 -0.45 5.62 5.58
CA PRO A 340 0.98 5.69 5.32
C PRO A 340 1.70 6.61 6.30
N ASN A 341 2.81 6.15 6.87
CA ASN A 341 3.62 6.97 7.76
C ASN A 341 5.05 7.08 7.20
N PRO A 342 5.33 8.10 6.37
CA PRO A 342 6.64 8.24 5.76
C PRO A 342 7.77 8.51 6.77
N PHE A 343 7.42 8.79 8.03
CA PHE A 343 8.34 9.15 9.10
C PHE A 343 8.66 8.00 10.06
N GLU A 344 8.07 6.80 9.89
CA GLU A 344 8.28 5.65 10.81
C GLU A 344 9.77 5.29 10.99
N LYS A 345 10.59 5.49 9.95
CA LYS A 345 12.03 5.17 9.94
C LYS A 345 12.92 6.38 10.21
N PHE A 346 12.36 7.53 10.60
CA PHE A 346 13.17 8.71 10.88
C PHE A 346 14.03 8.50 12.11
N THR A 347 15.31 8.85 11.98
CA THR A 347 16.26 8.83 13.08
C THR A 347 16.10 10.06 13.96
N SER A 348 16.52 9.98 15.22
CA SER A 348 16.48 11.13 16.14
C SER A 348 17.29 12.33 15.63
N VAL A 349 18.35 12.06 14.87
CA VAL A 349 19.12 13.04 14.10
C VAL A 349 18.80 12.87 12.63
N VAL A 350 18.47 13.94 11.93
CA VAL A 350 18.23 13.93 10.48
C VAL A 350 19.21 14.86 9.76
N ASN A 351 19.71 14.40 8.63
CA ASN A 351 20.56 15.18 7.75
C ASN A 351 19.71 15.86 6.69
N VAL A 352 19.88 17.16 6.45
CA VAL A 352 19.12 17.89 5.43
C VAL A 352 20.02 18.30 4.26
N ASP A 353 19.53 18.08 3.05
CA ASP A 353 20.18 18.52 1.81
C ASP A 353 19.97 20.03 1.57
N CYS A 354 20.83 20.62 0.73
CA CYS A 354 20.74 22.01 0.29
C CYS A 354 19.36 22.36 -0.30
N THR A 355 18.69 21.42 -0.97
CA THR A 355 17.35 21.65 -1.53
C THR A 355 16.30 21.88 -0.44
N ILE A 356 16.40 21.18 0.69
CA ILE A 356 15.52 21.35 1.85
C ILE A 356 15.87 22.63 2.58
N LEU A 357 17.16 22.95 2.73
CA LEU A 357 17.58 24.21 3.30
C LEU A 357 16.93 25.41 2.57
N LEU A 358 16.94 25.40 1.23
CA LEU A 358 16.30 26.43 0.42
C LEU A 358 14.77 26.44 0.59
N ALA A 359 14.14 25.27 0.70
CA ALA A 359 12.71 25.17 0.93
C ALA A 359 12.27 25.77 2.28
N VAL A 360 13.09 25.59 3.32
CA VAL A 360 12.85 26.12 4.67
C VAL A 360 13.06 27.63 4.75
N VAL A 361 13.87 28.24 3.88
CA VAL A 361 14.09 29.69 3.94
C VAL A 361 13.29 30.48 2.90
N SER A 362 12.69 29.80 1.91
CA SER A 362 11.95 30.41 0.79
C SER A 362 10.70 31.16 1.25
N ASP A 363 10.47 32.35 0.69
CA ASP A 363 9.21 33.09 0.90
C ASP A 363 7.99 32.28 0.40
N LEU A 364 8.17 31.50 -0.68
CA LEU A 364 7.11 30.63 -1.24
C LEU A 364 6.58 29.58 -0.26
N SER A 365 7.36 29.26 0.75
CA SER A 365 6.95 28.30 1.76
C SER A 365 6.26 28.99 2.94
N HIS A 366 6.61 30.24 3.23
CA HIS A 366 6.27 30.92 4.49
C HIS A 366 5.09 31.89 4.38
N ILE A 367 4.79 32.38 3.19
CA ILE A 367 3.80 33.44 2.95
C ILE A 367 2.58 32.83 2.27
N GLN A 368 1.39 33.00 2.86
CA GLN A 368 0.14 32.41 2.33
C GLN A 368 -0.40 33.15 1.11
N GLN A 369 -0.20 34.47 1.03
CA GLN A 369 -0.76 35.33 -0.02
C GLN A 369 0.37 35.94 -0.85
N ILE A 370 0.86 35.19 -1.82
CA ILE A 370 1.87 35.66 -2.77
C ILE A 370 1.16 35.98 -4.08
N GLU A 371 0.95 37.26 -4.36
CA GLU A 371 0.34 37.71 -5.60
C GLU A 371 1.16 37.23 -6.82
N PRO A 372 0.56 36.46 -7.76
CA PRO A 372 1.27 35.98 -8.93
C PRO A 372 1.65 37.15 -9.85
N SER A 373 2.92 37.55 -9.83
CA SER A 373 3.43 38.53 -10.78
C SER A 373 3.71 37.90 -12.16
N PRO A 374 3.41 38.60 -13.28
CA PRO A 374 3.86 38.19 -14.62
C PRO A 374 5.38 38.15 -14.76
N SER A 375 6.12 38.83 -13.87
CA SER A 375 7.59 38.79 -13.83
C SER A 375 8.13 37.48 -13.23
N HIS A 376 7.29 36.69 -12.56
CA HIS A 376 7.68 35.38 -12.02
C HIS A 376 7.82 34.34 -13.13
N HIS A 377 8.86 33.50 -13.01
CA HIS A 377 9.02 32.34 -13.88
C HIS A 377 7.85 31.36 -13.70
N ASP A 378 7.45 30.66 -14.76
CA ASP A 378 6.31 29.73 -14.75
C ASP A 378 6.39 28.68 -13.62
N VAL A 379 7.60 28.24 -13.27
CA VAL A 379 7.84 27.31 -12.16
C VAL A 379 7.44 27.91 -10.81
N ILE A 380 7.72 29.19 -10.58
CA ILE A 380 7.35 29.90 -9.35
C ILE A 380 5.83 30.07 -9.29
N ARG A 381 5.19 30.43 -10.41
CA ARG A 381 3.72 30.55 -10.49
C ARG A 381 3.02 29.24 -10.14
N ARG A 382 3.47 28.12 -10.72
CA ARG A 382 2.97 26.78 -10.35
C ARG A 382 3.22 26.44 -8.89
N GLN A 383 4.36 26.86 -8.33
CA GLN A 383 4.70 26.63 -6.93
C GLN A 383 3.80 27.40 -5.97
N ILE A 384 3.34 28.60 -6.34
CA ILE A 384 2.34 29.41 -5.62
C ILE A 384 0.99 28.69 -5.65
N GLU A 385 0.50 28.30 -6.84
CA GLU A 385 -0.77 27.58 -7.01
C GLU A 385 -0.83 26.29 -6.16
N VAL A 386 0.29 25.56 -6.07
CA VAL A 386 0.38 24.33 -5.25
C VAL A 386 0.45 24.62 -3.75
N GLU A 387 1.00 25.77 -3.34
CA GLU A 387 1.06 26.15 -1.92
C GLU A 387 -0.30 26.61 -1.40
N GLU A 388 -1.14 27.25 -2.23
CA GLU A 388 -2.50 27.66 -1.88
C GLU A 388 -3.42 26.47 -1.50
N GLU A 389 -3.20 25.27 -2.07
CA GLU A 389 -4.00 24.10 -1.75
C GLU A 389 -3.68 23.53 -0.36
N ILE A 390 -2.42 23.16 -0.12
CA ILE A 390 -1.92 22.60 1.15
C ILE A 390 -0.48 23.08 1.31
N SER A 391 -0.12 23.71 2.41
CA SER A 391 1.24 24.25 2.62
C SER A 391 2.33 23.16 2.72
N LEU A 392 3.48 23.38 2.10
CA LEU A 392 4.64 22.48 2.15
C LEU A 392 5.14 22.30 3.57
N LEU A 393 5.20 23.42 4.29
CA LEU A 393 5.79 23.49 5.60
C LEU A 393 5.01 22.66 6.59
N THR A 394 3.72 22.96 6.72
CA THR A 394 2.84 22.31 7.69
C THR A 394 2.55 20.84 7.35
N ALA A 395 2.48 20.48 6.06
CA ALA A 395 2.13 19.14 5.64
C ALA A 395 3.31 18.17 5.51
N GLU A 396 4.49 18.63 5.10
CA GLU A 396 5.64 17.75 4.85
C GLU A 396 6.84 18.06 5.75
N LEU A 397 7.33 19.31 5.74
CA LEU A 397 8.61 19.62 6.38
C LEU A 397 8.51 19.64 7.90
N TRP A 398 7.41 20.14 8.49
CA TRP A 398 7.29 20.30 9.93
C TRP A 398 7.18 18.91 10.57
N PRO A 399 6.31 18.00 10.07
CA PRO A 399 6.34 16.61 10.52
C PRO A 399 7.69 15.92 10.35
N ALA A 400 8.45 16.25 9.30
CA ALA A 400 9.77 15.66 9.03
C ALA A 400 10.89 16.19 9.96
N MET A 401 10.76 17.40 10.47
CA MET A 401 11.86 18.14 11.12
C MET A 401 11.60 18.45 12.60
N ALA A 402 10.33 18.57 13.01
CA ALA A 402 9.96 18.85 14.39
C ALA A 402 10.33 17.69 15.32
N GLY A 403 10.92 18.00 16.48
CA GLY A 403 11.36 16.99 17.45
C GLY A 403 12.64 16.22 17.06
N HIS A 404 13.20 16.46 15.87
CA HIS A 404 14.46 15.88 15.42
C HIS A 404 15.62 16.86 15.58
N HIS A 405 16.83 16.34 15.82
CA HIS A 405 18.06 17.12 15.73
C HIS A 405 18.48 17.22 14.26
N ILE A 406 18.54 18.45 13.75
CA ILE A 406 18.80 18.68 12.33
C ILE A 406 20.26 19.05 12.14
N VAL A 407 20.91 18.32 11.25
CA VAL A 407 22.30 18.54 10.84
C VAL A 407 22.38 18.74 9.33
N CYS A 408 23.40 19.45 8.88
CA CYS A 408 23.65 19.66 7.47
C CYS A 408 25.15 19.75 7.20
N THR A 409 25.62 19.30 6.04
CA THR A 409 27.05 19.38 5.70
C THR A 409 27.46 20.82 5.42
N LYS A 410 28.73 21.17 5.67
CA LYS A 410 29.24 22.52 5.39
C LYS A 410 29.12 22.87 3.91
N GLU A 411 29.31 21.92 3.01
CA GLU A 411 29.17 22.10 1.57
C GLU A 411 27.75 22.51 1.19
N ALA A 412 26.74 21.86 1.76
CA ALA A 412 25.33 22.20 1.52
C ALA A 412 24.97 23.57 2.12
N VAL A 413 25.45 23.88 3.33
CA VAL A 413 25.25 25.21 3.94
C VAL A 413 25.92 26.32 3.12
N ASN A 414 27.17 26.12 2.69
CA ASN A 414 27.89 27.09 1.86
C ASN A 414 27.16 27.32 0.54
N ARG A 415 26.69 26.24 -0.11
CA ARG A 415 25.91 26.35 -1.35
C ARG A 415 24.60 27.10 -1.14
N MET A 416 23.88 26.83 -0.03
CA MET A 416 22.68 27.59 0.31
C MET A 416 23.01 29.06 0.47
N ARG A 417 24.06 29.43 1.23
CA ARG A 417 24.47 30.83 1.43
C ARG A 417 24.72 31.53 0.10
N GLU A 418 25.51 30.92 -0.79
CA GLU A 418 25.77 31.48 -2.13
C GLU A 418 24.48 31.76 -2.92
N ILE A 419 23.52 30.83 -2.89
CA ILE A 419 22.26 30.97 -3.60
C ILE A 419 21.42 32.08 -2.97
N VAL A 420 21.22 32.04 -1.65
CA VAL A 420 20.41 33.03 -0.91
C VAL A 420 21.02 34.43 -1.04
N ASP A 421 22.34 34.57 -0.97
CA ASP A 421 23.01 35.87 -1.13
C ASP A 421 22.85 36.43 -2.53
N SER A 422 22.92 35.57 -3.55
CA SER A 422 22.84 35.95 -4.95
C SER A 422 21.43 36.31 -5.41
N VAL A 423 20.43 35.50 -5.05
CA VAL A 423 19.07 35.66 -5.60
C VAL A 423 18.00 35.93 -4.55
N GLY A 424 18.25 35.65 -3.26
CA GLY A 424 17.22 35.73 -2.22
C GLY A 424 16.73 37.15 -1.92
N THR A 425 15.48 37.23 -1.45
CA THR A 425 14.87 38.44 -0.88
C THR A 425 15.49 38.76 0.50
N ASP A 426 15.21 39.94 1.04
CA ASP A 426 15.75 40.33 2.34
C ASP A 426 15.15 39.48 3.48
N THR A 427 13.90 39.03 3.34
CA THR A 427 13.24 38.10 4.27
C THR A 427 13.82 36.69 4.17
N GLU A 428 14.10 36.18 2.97
CA GLU A 428 14.77 34.89 2.76
C GLU A 428 16.19 34.88 3.35
N LYS A 429 16.94 35.96 3.15
CA LYS A 429 18.28 36.16 3.76
C LYS A 429 18.20 36.16 5.28
N LYS A 430 17.22 36.88 5.85
CA LYS A 430 17.03 36.94 7.30
C LYS A 430 16.60 35.60 7.89
N ARG A 431 15.73 34.83 7.22
CA ARG A 431 15.41 33.46 7.63
C ARG A 431 16.64 32.56 7.60
N ALA A 432 17.50 32.68 6.58
CA ALA A 432 18.74 31.90 6.50
C ALA A 432 19.70 32.21 7.67
N THR A 433 19.87 33.48 8.05
CA THR A 433 20.73 33.84 9.19
C THR A 433 20.16 33.36 10.52
N ILE A 434 18.84 33.43 10.74
CA ILE A 434 18.20 32.85 11.94
C ILE A 434 18.37 31.33 11.95
N PHE A 435 18.14 30.68 10.82
CA PHE A 435 18.18 29.22 10.69
C PHE A 435 19.57 28.65 11.02
N LEU A 436 20.62 29.35 10.61
CA LEU A 436 22.02 29.01 10.91
C LEU A 436 22.53 29.58 12.25
N GLY A 437 21.77 30.47 12.90
CA GLY A 437 22.21 31.16 14.12
C GLY A 437 23.42 32.08 13.90
N GLU A 438 23.41 32.82 12.79
CA GLU A 438 24.54 33.66 12.36
C GLU A 438 24.26 35.15 12.50
N GLY A 439 25.34 35.95 12.50
CA GLY A 439 25.25 37.40 12.56
C GLY A 439 24.63 37.88 13.87
N GLU A 440 23.55 38.68 13.77
CA GLU A 440 22.83 39.22 14.93
C GLU A 440 22.14 38.15 15.79
N PHE A 441 22.02 36.92 15.28
CA PHE A 441 21.36 35.80 15.96
C PHE A 441 22.35 34.82 16.61
N GLN A 442 23.64 35.12 16.55
CA GLN A 442 24.67 34.26 17.11
C GLN A 442 24.59 34.22 18.65
N GLY A 443 24.52 33.00 19.20
CA GLY A 443 24.48 32.77 20.65
C GLY A 443 23.11 32.93 21.30
N LEU A 444 22.05 33.19 20.52
CA LEU A 444 20.68 33.18 21.01
C LEU A 444 20.23 31.76 21.38
N SER A 445 19.30 31.69 22.33
CA SER A 445 18.64 30.43 22.70
C SER A 445 17.73 29.91 21.58
N ARG A 446 17.40 28.62 21.64
CA ARG A 446 16.47 27.99 20.69
C ARG A 446 15.12 28.73 20.67
N GLU A 447 14.59 29.04 21.85
CA GLU A 447 13.28 29.69 22.00
C GLU A 447 13.28 31.06 21.33
N GLU A 448 14.33 31.85 21.52
CA GLU A 448 14.49 33.16 20.88
C GLU A 448 14.61 33.04 19.36
N LEU A 449 15.38 32.07 18.85
CA LEU A 449 15.51 31.84 17.41
C LEU A 449 14.17 31.45 16.78
N VAL A 450 13.42 30.55 17.41
CA VAL A 450 12.08 30.16 16.97
C VAL A 450 11.13 31.36 16.97
N ASP A 451 11.17 32.21 18.01
CA ASP A 451 10.35 33.43 18.07
C ASP A 451 10.71 34.44 16.98
N GLN A 452 12.00 34.60 16.65
CA GLN A 452 12.41 35.46 15.54
C GLN A 452 11.99 34.88 14.19
N PHE A 453 12.10 33.56 14.02
CA PHE A 453 11.71 32.87 12.80
C PHE A 453 10.19 32.96 12.57
N GLN A 454 9.39 32.80 13.64
CA GLN A 454 7.93 32.93 13.60
C GLN A 454 7.46 34.29 13.08
N LYS A 455 8.18 35.38 13.39
CA LYS A 455 7.85 36.73 12.88
C LYS A 455 7.97 36.85 11.36
N LEU A 456 8.67 35.91 10.71
CA LEU A 456 8.90 35.88 9.27
C LEU A 456 8.10 34.78 8.56
N SER A 457 7.10 34.19 9.24
CA SER A 457 6.23 33.16 8.69
C SER A 457 4.77 33.35 9.09
N ASP A 458 3.87 33.12 8.12
CA ASP A 458 2.42 33.08 8.34
C ASP A 458 1.96 31.74 8.96
N HIS A 459 2.83 30.74 9.00
CA HIS A 459 2.56 29.43 9.55
C HIS A 459 3.13 29.30 10.97
N ALA A 460 2.44 28.54 11.81
CA ALA A 460 2.96 28.24 13.14
C ALA A 460 4.26 27.42 13.03
N VAL A 461 5.34 27.94 13.62
CA VAL A 461 6.66 27.29 13.67
C VAL A 461 6.68 26.37 14.90
N PRO A 462 7.07 25.08 14.75
CA PRO A 462 7.10 24.13 15.86
C PRO A 462 8.06 24.59 16.97
N ARG A 463 7.62 24.50 18.22
CA ARG A 463 8.42 24.94 19.39
C ARG A 463 9.57 23.99 19.68
N GLU A 464 9.37 22.73 19.33
CA GLU A 464 10.33 21.63 19.40
C GLU A 464 11.37 21.66 18.28
N TRP A 465 11.30 22.62 17.36
CA TRP A 465 12.26 22.69 16.25
C TRP A 465 13.67 23.01 16.74
N ALA A 466 14.64 22.19 16.34
CA ALA A 466 16.02 22.28 16.81
C ALA A 466 16.81 23.37 16.05
N LEU A 467 16.66 24.63 16.47
CA LEU A 467 17.45 25.76 16.01
C LEU A 467 18.59 26.13 16.99
N PRO A 468 19.74 26.62 16.48
CA PRO A 468 20.11 26.69 15.06
C PRO A 468 20.55 25.31 14.52
N ILE A 469 20.46 25.12 13.20
CA ILE A 469 20.99 23.88 12.59
C ILE A 469 22.52 23.87 12.68
N LYS A 470 23.11 22.68 12.85
CA LYS A 470 24.55 22.53 13.06
C LYS A 470 25.24 22.08 11.77
N PRO A 471 26.12 22.91 11.17
CA PRO A 471 26.97 22.49 10.07
C PRO A 471 27.98 21.43 10.55
N VAL A 472 28.10 20.32 9.81
CA VAL A 472 29.01 19.21 10.13
C VAL A 472 30.07 19.03 9.05
N GLU A 473 31.24 18.51 9.44
CA GLU A 473 32.33 18.20 8.51
C GLU A 473 32.22 16.79 7.95
N ALA A 474 31.56 16.67 6.81
CA ALA A 474 31.31 15.38 6.17
C ALA A 474 32.58 14.70 5.67
N GLY A 475 33.52 15.45 5.07
CA GLY A 475 34.70 14.87 4.41
C GLY A 475 35.53 13.95 5.31
N LYS A 476 35.84 14.39 6.53
CA LYS A 476 36.61 13.58 7.49
C LYS A 476 35.89 12.28 7.85
N GLU A 477 34.60 12.34 8.14
CA GLU A 477 33.82 11.16 8.51
C GLU A 477 33.69 10.16 7.36
N ILE A 478 33.54 10.66 6.13
CA ILE A 478 33.48 9.84 4.92
C ILE A 478 34.84 9.16 4.66
N ASP A 479 35.93 9.91 4.77
CA ASP A 479 37.29 9.37 4.58
C ASP A 479 37.62 8.32 5.64
N ASP A 480 37.28 8.59 6.91
CA ASP A 480 37.47 7.64 8.01
C ASP A 480 36.64 6.37 7.80
N ALA A 481 35.38 6.50 7.37
CA ALA A 481 34.51 5.36 7.09
C ALA A 481 35.04 4.49 5.95
N ARG A 482 35.63 5.13 4.93
CA ARG A 482 36.28 4.43 3.81
C ARG A 482 37.52 3.68 4.26
N GLN A 483 38.38 4.29 5.09
CA GLN A 483 39.57 3.63 5.63
C GLN A 483 39.21 2.44 6.54
N GLN A 484 38.08 2.53 7.25
CA GLN A 484 37.58 1.49 8.15
C GLN A 484 36.69 0.45 7.45
N ASN A 485 36.51 0.52 6.12
CA ASN A 485 35.61 -0.36 5.36
C ASN A 485 34.18 -0.43 5.93
N ARG A 486 33.66 0.68 6.49
CA ARG A 486 32.28 0.77 6.99
C ARG A 486 31.25 0.96 5.88
N LEU A 487 31.69 1.30 4.68
CA LEU A 487 30.86 1.45 3.49
C LEU A 487 30.99 0.21 2.59
N PRO A 488 29.91 -0.21 1.92
CA PRO A 488 29.96 -1.35 1.01
C PRO A 488 30.84 -1.04 -0.21
N PRO A 489 31.40 -2.06 -0.90
CA PRO A 489 32.29 -1.87 -2.04
C PRO A 489 31.70 -0.97 -3.16
N VAL A 490 30.39 -1.07 -3.40
CA VAL A 490 29.66 -0.25 -4.38
C VAL A 490 29.71 1.25 -4.09
N ALA A 491 29.97 1.64 -2.84
CA ALA A 491 30.01 3.03 -2.42
C ALA A 491 31.03 3.86 -3.22
N SER A 492 32.15 3.27 -3.64
CA SER A 492 33.15 3.95 -4.47
C SER A 492 32.59 4.36 -5.84
N GLN A 493 31.81 3.49 -6.48
CA GLN A 493 31.18 3.78 -7.77
C GLN A 493 30.08 4.83 -7.64
N VAL A 494 29.35 4.82 -6.51
CA VAL A 494 28.37 5.88 -6.21
C VAL A 494 29.08 7.23 -6.01
N MET A 495 30.25 7.28 -5.36
CA MET A 495 30.99 8.54 -5.18
C MET A 495 31.42 9.18 -6.50
N GLU A 496 31.81 8.38 -7.50
CA GLU A 496 32.31 8.87 -8.80
C GLU A 496 31.25 9.60 -9.63
N ILE A 497 29.98 9.26 -9.46
CA ILE A 497 28.88 9.87 -10.23
C ILE A 497 28.29 11.13 -9.56
N LEU A 498 28.63 11.40 -8.30
CA LEU A 498 28.05 12.48 -7.53
C LEU A 498 28.94 13.73 -7.54
N SER A 499 28.30 14.90 -7.60
CA SER A 499 28.98 16.18 -7.33
C SER A 499 29.45 16.23 -5.88
N ASP A 500 30.41 17.11 -5.57
CA ASP A 500 30.98 17.23 -4.22
C ASP A 500 29.92 17.50 -3.14
N ILE A 501 28.93 18.35 -3.44
CA ILE A 501 27.83 18.66 -2.52
C ILE A 501 26.98 17.41 -2.28
N ASN A 502 26.52 16.75 -3.34
CA ASN A 502 25.70 15.55 -3.20
C ASN A 502 26.49 14.42 -2.51
N ARG A 503 27.76 14.25 -2.85
CA ARG A 503 28.66 13.30 -2.17
C ARG A 503 28.71 13.59 -0.68
N SER A 504 28.95 14.85 -0.27
CA SER A 504 28.99 15.21 1.15
C SER A 504 27.70 14.84 1.87
N VAL A 505 26.54 15.21 1.31
CA VAL A 505 25.23 15.06 1.96
C VAL A 505 24.82 13.60 2.05
N PHE A 506 24.80 12.87 0.93
CA PHE A 506 24.28 11.50 0.91
C PHE A 506 25.22 10.52 1.62
N PHE A 507 26.54 10.69 1.50
CA PHE A 507 27.48 9.81 2.20
C PHE A 507 27.57 10.10 3.69
N TYR A 508 27.43 11.35 4.12
CA TYR A 508 27.34 11.65 5.55
C TYR A 508 26.15 10.90 6.18
N GLY A 509 24.97 10.97 5.54
CA GLY A 509 23.80 10.20 5.95
C GLY A 509 24.05 8.68 5.95
N TRP A 510 24.68 8.16 4.90
CA TRP A 510 25.01 6.73 4.77
C TRP A 510 25.94 6.24 5.88
N VAL A 511 27.05 6.95 6.09
CA VAL A 511 28.10 6.59 7.06
C VAL A 511 27.58 6.62 8.50
N ARG A 512 26.67 7.55 8.80
CA ARG A 512 26.09 7.73 10.13
C ARG A 512 24.82 6.94 10.36
N ASN A 513 24.34 6.23 9.34
CA ASN A 513 23.08 5.51 9.36
C ASN A 513 21.92 6.39 9.85
N ILE A 514 21.83 7.61 9.28
CA ILE A 514 20.76 8.58 9.57
C ILE A 514 20.01 8.93 8.30
N VAL A 515 18.74 9.28 8.45
CA VAL A 515 17.90 9.68 7.31
C VAL A 515 18.40 11.01 6.73
N THR A 516 18.57 11.03 5.42
CA THR A 516 18.81 12.25 4.65
C THR A 516 17.51 12.73 4.01
N ILE A 517 17.12 13.98 4.28
CA ILE A 517 15.95 14.63 3.73
C ILE A 517 16.39 15.45 2.50
N THR A 518 15.79 15.22 1.33
CA THR A 518 16.13 15.91 0.08
C THR A 518 14.91 16.09 -0.82
N SER A 519 14.88 17.13 -1.65
CA SER A 519 13.94 17.22 -2.78
C SER A 519 14.55 16.74 -4.10
N ASN A 520 15.82 16.28 -4.11
CA ASN A 520 16.56 15.93 -5.31
C ASN A 520 16.34 14.47 -5.74
N LYS A 521 15.16 14.19 -6.28
CA LYS A 521 14.75 12.86 -6.77
C LYS A 521 15.71 12.23 -7.77
N THR A 522 16.31 13.06 -8.62
CA THR A 522 17.21 12.59 -9.69
C THR A 522 18.46 11.94 -9.10
N VAL A 523 19.07 12.56 -8.10
CA VAL A 523 20.26 12.04 -7.45
C VAL A 523 19.95 10.77 -6.68
N VAL A 524 18.83 10.71 -5.95
CA VAL A 524 18.42 9.49 -5.25
C VAL A 524 18.25 8.32 -6.22
N LYS A 525 17.56 8.54 -7.34
CA LYS A 525 17.41 7.51 -8.39
C LYS A 525 18.74 7.12 -9.02
N GLN A 526 19.69 8.05 -9.18
CA GLN A 526 21.02 7.72 -9.68
C GLN A 526 21.77 6.81 -8.71
N ILE A 527 21.72 7.11 -7.40
CA ILE A 527 22.31 6.28 -6.34
C ILE A 527 21.66 4.89 -6.37
N GLU A 528 20.32 4.82 -6.35
CA GLU A 528 19.57 3.56 -6.42
C GLU A 528 19.97 2.73 -7.64
N ASN A 529 20.00 3.34 -8.83
CA ASN A 529 20.36 2.64 -10.05
C ASN A 529 21.80 2.11 -10.04
N VAL A 530 22.76 2.85 -9.47
CA VAL A 530 24.14 2.39 -9.36
C VAL A 530 24.24 1.23 -8.38
N ILE A 531 23.56 1.31 -7.24
CA ILE A 531 23.54 0.22 -6.26
C ILE A 531 22.92 -1.05 -6.87
N GLU A 532 21.75 -0.94 -7.49
CA GLU A 532 21.07 -2.10 -8.08
C GLU A 532 21.86 -2.72 -9.25
N ARG A 533 22.55 -1.92 -10.07
CA ARG A 533 23.39 -2.45 -11.16
C ARG A 533 24.61 -3.22 -10.68
N ASN A 534 25.11 -2.90 -9.49
CA ASN A 534 26.34 -3.47 -8.93
C ASN A 534 26.08 -4.38 -7.73
N ARG A 535 24.81 -4.70 -7.45
CA ARG A 535 24.39 -5.55 -6.33
C ARG A 535 24.92 -6.99 -6.45
N GLY A 536 24.97 -7.53 -7.67
CA GLY A 536 25.22 -8.96 -7.86
C GLY A 536 24.19 -9.80 -7.10
N ASP A 537 24.66 -10.79 -6.35
CA ASP A 537 23.81 -11.69 -5.56
C ASP A 537 23.60 -11.22 -4.10
N ASP A 538 24.10 -10.02 -3.73
CA ASP A 538 23.96 -9.49 -2.37
C ASP A 538 22.58 -8.85 -2.15
N ASN A 539 21.61 -9.66 -1.72
CA ASN A 539 20.29 -9.17 -1.34
C ASN A 539 20.26 -8.33 -0.05
N ASN A 540 21.35 -8.33 0.73
CA ASN A 540 21.47 -7.53 1.96
C ASN A 540 22.16 -6.18 1.72
N LEU A 541 22.63 -5.90 0.50
CA LEU A 541 23.21 -4.61 0.16
C LEU A 541 22.18 -3.49 0.30
N GLU A 542 22.44 -2.57 1.24
CA GLU A 542 21.60 -1.41 1.50
C GLU A 542 22.32 -0.11 1.07
N GLY A 543 21.54 0.80 0.49
CA GLY A 543 22.00 2.16 0.18
C GLY A 543 21.75 3.16 1.32
N PRO A 544 22.01 4.45 1.09
CA PRO A 544 21.71 5.49 2.07
C PRO A 544 20.20 5.57 2.34
N MET A 545 19.84 5.77 3.61
CA MET A 545 18.46 6.05 3.99
C MET A 545 18.09 7.48 3.58
N VAL A 546 17.16 7.59 2.63
CA VAL A 546 16.74 8.88 2.09
C VAL A 546 15.22 9.01 2.16
N TRP A 547 14.76 10.15 2.65
CA TRP A 547 13.39 10.59 2.49
C TRP A 547 13.33 11.71 1.45
N ILE A 548 12.44 11.54 0.48
CA ILE A 548 12.25 12.47 -0.62
C ILE A 548 11.08 13.39 -0.28
N CYS A 549 11.36 14.68 -0.10
CA CYS A 549 10.36 15.73 -0.18
C CYS A 549 9.91 15.85 -1.64
N ASP A 550 8.65 15.54 -1.91
CA ASP A 550 8.17 15.45 -3.31
C ASP A 550 8.16 16.82 -4.00
N THR A 551 8.14 17.87 -3.20
CA THR A 551 8.13 19.27 -3.60
C THR A 551 9.53 19.86 -3.50
N ALA A 552 10.06 20.34 -4.63
CA ALA A 552 11.22 21.23 -4.63
C ALA A 552 10.74 22.68 -4.57
N ARG A 553 11.51 23.56 -3.92
CA ARG A 553 11.18 24.99 -3.78
C ARG A 553 12.23 25.88 -4.41
N SER A 554 11.77 26.89 -5.12
CA SER A 554 12.58 28.00 -5.60
C SER A 554 12.60 29.11 -4.54
N LEU A 555 13.58 29.99 -4.62
CA LEU A 555 13.47 31.31 -4.00
C LEU A 555 12.67 32.21 -4.96
N ILE A 556 11.90 33.17 -4.43
CA ILE A 556 11.11 34.10 -5.28
C ILE A 556 12.04 34.90 -6.19
N GLY A 557 13.22 35.23 -5.68
CA GLY A 557 14.20 36.00 -6.42
C GLY A 557 13.94 37.51 -6.33
N LYS A 558 15.00 38.32 -6.38
CA LYS A 558 14.84 39.74 -6.75
C LYS A 558 14.35 39.82 -8.19
N GLU A 559 13.39 40.69 -8.49
CA GLU A 559 12.97 40.96 -9.87
C GLU A 559 14.20 41.25 -10.72
N ARG A 560 14.48 40.37 -11.68
CA ARG A 560 15.51 40.64 -12.67
C ARG A 560 14.98 41.78 -13.52
N ASN A 561 15.48 42.99 -13.27
CA ASN A 561 15.67 43.99 -14.32
C ASN A 561 16.60 43.38 -15.39
N ARG A 562 16.06 42.46 -16.20
CA ARG A 562 16.65 42.14 -17.50
C ARG A 562 16.55 43.45 -18.28
N LYS A 563 17.67 44.16 -18.39
CA LYS A 563 17.78 45.29 -19.31
C LYS A 563 17.26 44.83 -20.69
N PRO A 564 16.47 45.67 -21.37
CA PRO A 564 15.87 45.32 -22.67
C PRO A 564 16.91 44.92 -23.71
#